data_AF-A0A969VNK0-F1
#
_entry.id   AF-A0A969VNK0-F1
#
_cell.length_a   1.000
_cell.length_b   1.000
_cell.length_c   1.000
_cell.angle_alpha   90.00
_cell.angle_beta   90.00
_cell.angle_gamma   90.00
#
_symmetry.space_group_name_H-M   'P 1'
#
loop_
_entity.id
_entity.type
_entity.pdbx_description
1 polymer ?
#
loop_
_entity_poly.entity_id
_entity_poly.type
_entity_poly.pdbx_seq_one_letter_code
_entity_poly.pdbx_strand_id
1 'polypeptide(L)'
;MARHITGPVLDAVDELVEVGLERRLLARDVVPFVAVHECEAGRPATGRGWIGITPREAYLTADINVAPLLPAWAWLILAAGLAVAAWLIEGRKGARAV
;
A
#
# COMPACT_ATOMS: atom_id res chain seq x y z
N MET A 1 -10.80 -33.65 15.76
CA MET A 1 -9.35 -33.88 15.58
C MET A 1 -8.96 -33.41 14.17
N ALA A 2 -9.12 -32.11 13.90
CA ALA A 2 -8.88 -31.52 12.59
C ALA A 2 -7.46 -30.97 12.58
N ARG A 3 -6.56 -31.64 11.86
CA ARG A 3 -5.20 -31.15 11.66
C ARG A 3 -5.29 -29.98 10.68
N HIS A 4 -5.04 -28.78 11.17
CA HIS A 4 -4.98 -27.54 10.41
C HIS A 4 -3.95 -27.71 9.28
N ILE A 5 -4.43 -27.87 8.04
CA ILE A 5 -3.60 -28.00 6.83
C ILE A 5 -3.35 -26.59 6.27
N THR A 6 -3.04 -25.63 7.14
CA THR A 6 -2.67 -24.27 6.71
C THR A 6 -1.16 -24.21 6.79
N GLY A 7 -0.52 -24.16 5.62
CA GLY A 7 0.94 -24.13 5.52
C GLY A 7 1.49 -22.75 5.87
N PRO A 8 2.79 -22.66 6.22
CA PRO A 8 3.43 -21.42 6.67
C PRO A 8 3.38 -20.26 5.67
N VAL A 9 3.10 -20.54 4.39
CA VAL A 9 2.90 -19.50 3.36
C VAL A 9 1.54 -18.84 3.48
N LEU A 10 0.47 -19.61 3.75
CA LEU A 10 -0.86 -19.06 3.97
C LEU A 10 -0.90 -18.32 5.30
N ASP A 11 -0.19 -18.83 6.31
CA ASP A 11 -0.03 -18.14 7.60
C ASP A 11 0.67 -16.79 7.39
N ALA A 12 1.72 -16.74 6.57
CA ALA A 12 2.42 -15.48 6.27
C ALA A 12 1.58 -14.52 5.42
N VAL A 13 0.74 -15.03 4.52
CA VAL A 13 -0.17 -14.20 3.72
C VAL A 13 -1.33 -13.67 4.56
N ASP A 14 -1.94 -14.50 5.39
CA ASP A 14 -2.99 -14.08 6.35
C ASP A 14 -2.40 -13.08 7.35
N GLU A 15 -1.21 -13.33 7.90
CA GLU A 15 -0.50 -12.38 8.79
C GLU A 15 -0.24 -11.05 8.08
N LEU A 16 0.19 -11.07 6.81
CA LEU A 16 0.41 -9.84 6.04
C LEU A 16 -0.89 -9.06 5.76
N VAL A 17 -1.97 -9.78 5.42
CA VAL A 17 -3.28 -9.19 5.11
C VAL A 17 -3.92 -8.62 6.37
N GLU A 18 -3.82 -9.32 7.49
CA GLU A 18 -4.36 -8.93 8.79
C GLU A 18 -3.58 -7.74 9.38
N VAL A 19 -2.23 -7.79 9.37
CA VAL A 19 -1.38 -6.65 9.74
C VAL A 19 -1.58 -5.44 8.82
N GLY A 20 -1.86 -5.69 7.53
CA GLY A 20 -2.18 -4.65 6.55
C GLY A 20 -3.50 -3.93 6.82
N LEU A 21 -4.51 -4.65 7.33
CA LEU A 21 -5.81 -4.10 7.69
C LEU A 21 -5.73 -3.27 8.99
N GLU A 22 -4.98 -3.74 9.98
CA GLU A 22 -4.79 -3.03 11.26
C GLU A 22 -4.03 -1.71 11.10
N ARG A 23 -2.97 -1.66 10.26
CA ARG A 23 -2.21 -0.42 9.99
C ARG A 23 -3.01 0.66 9.28
N ARG A 24 -4.07 0.29 8.56
CA ARG A 24 -4.94 1.21 7.83
C ARG A 24 -5.83 2.04 8.76
N LEU A 25 -6.02 1.61 10.01
CA LEU A 25 -6.74 2.36 11.04
C LEU A 25 -5.84 3.40 11.73
N LEU A 26 -4.54 3.14 11.89
CA LEU A 26 -3.59 4.07 12.53
C LEU A 26 -3.12 5.21 11.62
N ALA A 27 -3.26 5.07 10.30
CA ALA A 27 -2.83 6.09 9.34
C ALA A 27 -3.79 7.29 9.23
N ARG A 28 -5.01 7.20 9.79
CA ARG A 28 -6.02 8.27 9.71
C ARG A 28 -5.80 9.41 10.70
N ASP A 29 -5.03 9.19 11.76
CA ASP A 29 -5.04 10.09 12.92
C ASP A 29 -3.80 11.00 13.05
N VAL A 30 -2.85 10.91 12.12
CA VAL A 30 -1.56 11.63 12.22
C VAL A 30 -1.56 12.99 11.50
N VAL A 31 -2.61 13.33 10.77
CA VAL A 31 -2.72 14.63 10.10
C VAL A 31 -3.41 15.65 11.01
N PRO A 32 -2.71 16.69 11.50
CA PRO A 32 -3.38 17.80 12.17
C PRO A 32 -4.37 18.44 11.21
N PHE A 33 -5.59 18.73 11.69
CA PHE A 33 -6.66 19.36 10.92
C PHE A 33 -6.31 20.83 10.61
N VAL A 34 -5.42 21.06 9.65
CA VAL A 34 -5.23 22.41 9.11
C VAL A 34 -6.35 22.66 8.09
N ALA A 35 -7.21 23.63 8.36
CA ALA A 35 -8.22 24.03 7.39
C ALA A 35 -7.56 24.75 6.20
N VAL A 36 -7.96 24.40 4.97
CA VAL A 36 -7.44 25.02 3.75
C VAL A 36 -8.50 25.98 3.21
N HIS A 37 -8.13 27.24 3.00
CA HIS A 37 -9.00 28.26 2.40
C HIS A 37 -8.37 28.81 1.12
N GLU A 38 -9.19 29.10 0.12
CA GLU A 38 -8.72 29.86 -1.05
C GLU A 38 -8.56 31.34 -0.67
N CYS A 39 -7.45 31.95 -1.09
CA CYS A 39 -7.14 33.34 -0.80
C CYS A 39 -6.75 34.10 -2.08
N GLU A 40 -7.25 35.32 -2.23
CA GLU A 40 -6.84 36.24 -3.29
C GLU A 40 -5.34 36.57 -3.20
N ALA A 41 -4.72 36.76 -4.36
CA ALA A 41 -3.31 37.14 -4.44
C ALA A 41 -3.06 38.47 -3.72
N GLY A 42 -1.99 38.54 -2.91
CA GLY A 42 -1.58 39.75 -2.20
C GLY A 42 -2.19 39.95 -0.81
N ARG A 43 -3.04 39.04 -0.33
CA ARG A 43 -3.53 39.01 1.07
C ARG A 43 -2.74 38.02 1.93
N PRO A 44 -2.67 38.20 3.27
CA PRO A 44 -2.04 37.25 4.18
C PRO A 44 -2.68 35.86 4.04
N ALA A 45 -1.89 34.86 3.67
CA ALA A 45 -2.35 33.50 3.37
C ALA A 45 -2.11 32.52 4.55
N THR A 46 -2.03 33.00 5.79
CA THR A 46 -1.79 32.18 6.99
C THR A 46 -2.54 32.76 8.19
N GLY A 47 -3.17 31.91 9.00
CA GLY A 47 -3.81 32.27 10.27
C GLY A 47 -3.83 31.13 11.30
N ARG A 48 -4.45 31.34 12.47
CA ARG A 48 -4.51 30.33 13.53
C ARG A 48 -5.34 29.12 13.09
N GLY A 49 -4.66 28.01 12.77
CA GLY A 49 -5.29 26.74 12.39
C GLY A 49 -5.72 26.62 10.93
N TRP A 50 -5.35 27.59 10.08
CA TRP A 50 -5.67 27.54 8.66
C TRP A 50 -4.55 28.07 7.78
N ILE A 51 -4.50 27.55 6.55
CA ILE A 51 -3.56 27.97 5.51
C ILE A 51 -4.35 28.40 4.26
N GLY A 52 -3.99 29.56 3.74
CA GLY A 52 -4.51 30.12 2.51
C GLY A 52 -3.74 29.56 1.32
N ILE A 53 -4.45 28.99 0.35
CA ILE A 53 -3.88 28.65 -0.96
C ILE A 53 -4.33 29.70 -1.98
N THR A 54 -3.38 30.22 -2.76
CA THR A 54 -3.73 31.01 -3.94
C THR A 54 -3.85 30.02 -5.11
N PRO A 55 -5.01 29.90 -5.77
CA PRO A 55 -5.14 29.08 -6.98
C PRO A 55 -4.24 29.69 -8.07
N ARG A 56 -3.08 29.08 -8.33
CA ARG A 56 -2.13 29.53 -9.38
C ARG A 56 -1.99 28.54 -10.54
N GLU A 57 -2.94 27.61 -10.65
CA GLU A 57 -2.79 26.42 -11.50
C GLU A 57 -1.45 25.68 -11.21
N ALA A 58 -0.93 25.76 -9.97
CA ALA A 58 0.37 25.22 -9.58
C ALA A 58 0.40 23.67 -9.58
N TYR A 59 -0.70 23.02 -9.94
CA TYR A 59 -0.74 21.62 -10.33
C TYR A 59 0.05 21.36 -11.63
N LEU A 60 0.27 22.40 -12.45
CA LEU A 60 0.97 22.30 -13.74
C LEU A 60 2.51 22.17 -13.62
N THR A 61 3.09 22.14 -12.41
CA THR A 61 4.55 22.03 -12.21
C THR A 61 4.94 20.82 -11.37
N ALA A 62 4.39 19.66 -11.71
CA ALA A 62 4.95 18.38 -11.32
C ALA A 62 4.80 17.44 -12.51
N ASP A 63 5.72 17.52 -13.46
CA ASP A 63 5.87 16.55 -14.55
C ASP A 63 6.38 15.23 -13.96
N ILE A 64 5.61 14.64 -13.04
CA ILE A 64 5.90 13.37 -12.40
C ILE A 64 5.35 12.30 -13.32
N ASN A 65 6.20 11.85 -14.23
CA ASN A 65 5.90 10.70 -15.06
C ASN A 65 6.07 9.41 -14.22
N VAL A 66 4.97 8.92 -13.64
CA VAL A 66 4.96 7.63 -12.93
C VAL A 66 4.85 6.51 -13.96
N ALA A 67 6.01 6.01 -14.42
CA ALA A 67 6.05 4.83 -15.25
C ALA A 67 6.00 3.56 -14.37
N PRO A 68 5.03 2.65 -14.59
CA PRO A 68 5.02 1.38 -13.87
C PRO A 68 6.25 0.55 -14.26
N LEU A 69 6.97 0.00 -13.26
CA LEU A 69 8.19 -0.78 -13.49
C LEU A 69 7.95 -2.00 -14.40
N LEU A 70 6.78 -2.62 -14.26
CA LEU A 70 6.31 -3.69 -15.13
C LEU A 70 4.84 -3.47 -15.51
N PRO A 71 4.40 -3.95 -16.69
CA PRO A 71 2.99 -4.03 -17.03
C PRO A 71 2.21 -4.85 -16.00
N ALA A 72 0.92 -4.54 -15.82
CA ALA A 72 0.06 -5.23 -14.85
C ALA A 72 0.05 -6.77 -15.02
N TRP A 73 0.05 -7.27 -16.27
CA TRP A 73 0.04 -8.70 -16.55
C TRP A 73 1.36 -9.41 -16.15
N ALA A 74 2.50 -8.71 -16.20
CA ALA A 74 3.79 -9.29 -15.81
C ALA A 74 3.84 -9.53 -14.30
N TRP A 75 3.25 -8.63 -13.52
CA TRP A 75 3.05 -8.84 -12.08
C TRP A 75 2.18 -10.05 -11.78
N LEU A 76 1.11 -10.29 -12.56
CA LEU A 76 0.24 -11.46 -12.38
C LEU A 76 1.00 -12.77 -12.65
N ILE A 77 1.82 -12.81 -13.70
CA ILE A 77 2.64 -13.99 -14.00
C ILE A 77 3.67 -14.23 -12.89
N LEU A 78 4.31 -13.16 -12.39
CA LEU A 78 5.28 -13.26 -11.31
C LEU A 78 4.64 -13.80 -10.02
N ALA A 79 3.48 -13.24 -9.63
CA ALA A 79 2.74 -13.70 -8.46
C ALA A 79 2.29 -15.17 -8.60
N ALA A 80 1.74 -15.55 -9.75
CA ALA A 80 1.34 -16.93 -10.01
C ALA A 80 2.55 -17.89 -10.00
N GLY A 81 3.68 -17.48 -10.59
CA GLY A 81 4.92 -18.26 -10.60
C GLY A 81 5.48 -18.47 -9.19
N LEU A 82 5.50 -17.42 -8.36
CA LEU A 82 5.92 -17.53 -6.97
C LEU A 82 4.99 -18.44 -6.15
N ALA A 83 3.67 -18.36 -6.36
CA ALA A 83 2.71 -19.23 -5.68
C ALA A 83 2.94 -20.72 -6.03
N VAL A 84 3.12 -21.03 -7.32
CA VAL A 84 3.43 -22.39 -7.77
C VAL A 84 4.78 -22.86 -7.25
N ALA A 85 5.81 -22.00 -7.27
CA ALA A 85 7.14 -22.33 -6.75
C ALA A 85 7.10 -22.66 -5.25
N ALA A 86 6.37 -21.86 -4.46
CA ALA A 86 6.16 -22.10 -3.05
C ALA A 86 5.46 -23.45 -2.81
N TRP A 87 4.44 -23.77 -3.59
CA TRP A 87 3.73 -25.05 -3.52
C TRP A 87 4.64 -26.25 -3.82
N LEU A 88 5.50 -26.15 -4.84
CA LEU A 88 6.46 -27.21 -5.19
C LEU A 88 7.61 -27.37 -4.18
N ILE A 89 8.02 -26.29 -3.52
CA ILE A 89 8.98 -26.34 -2.41
C ILE A 89 8.36 -27.09 -1.23
N GLU A 90 7.11 -26.79 -0.90
CA GLU A 90 6.41 -27.40 0.22
C GLU A 90 6.11 -28.89 -0.04
N GLY A 91 5.63 -29.23 -1.24
CA GLY A 91 5.38 -30.62 -1.63
C GLY A 91 6.63 -31.52 -1.57
N ARG A 92 7.83 -30.96 -1.78
CA ARG A 92 9.09 -31.71 -1.62
C ARG A 92 9.58 -31.83 -0.18
N LYS A 93 9.25 -30.88 0.70
CA LYS A 93 9.61 -30.96 2.12
C LYS A 93 8.83 -32.07 2.85
N GLY A 94 7.60 -32.36 2.42
CA GLY A 94 6.82 -33.49 2.94
C GLY A 94 7.33 -34.88 2.51
N ALA A 95 8.05 -34.97 1.38
CA ALA A 95 8.56 -36.24 0.85
C ALA A 95 9.88 -36.72 1.51
N ARG A 96 10.53 -35.87 2.32
CA ARG A 96 11.81 -36.16 2.99
C ARG A 96 11.66 -36.47 4.47
N ALA A 97 10.46 -36.88 4.87
CA ALA A 97 10.17 -37.49 6.17
C ALA A 97 9.90 -39.00 5.96
N VAL A 98 10.94 -39.72 5.55
CA VAL A 98 11.05 -41.19 5.68
C VAL A 98 12.42 -41.46 6.28
#